data_AF-A0A293M334-F1
#
_entry.id   AF-A0A293M334-F1
#
_cell.length_a   1.000
_cell.length_b   1.000
_cell.length_c   1.000
_cell.angle_alpha   90.00
_cell.angle_beta   90.00
_cell.angle_gamma   90.00
#
_symmetry.space_group_name_H-M   'P 1'
#
loop_
_entity.id
_entity.type
_entity.pdbx_description
1 polymer ?
#
loop_
_entity_poly.entity_id
_entity_poly.type
_entity_poly.pdbx_seq_one_letter_code
_entity_poly.pdbx_strand_id
1 'polypeptide(L)'
;MTAEASTQMAQPVAAPIAPARSPKTFSGETYDDVNDWVEHYERIARFNNWSDDQKLINVYFSLEGTAKTWFENREISLTSWDVFKRKLCEAFAFSQRSERFEQLLQGRIQLPNESVTGFVEDVLRLFRRADPKASEEKKVQRLMRGVKEEIFRALSRNPPATAEAFLEEAVRIERALLSRATVDRQRQCNEAFPT
;
A
#
# COMPACT_ATOMS: atom_id res chain seq x y z
N MET A 1 58.63 -41.96 7.02
CA MET A 1 57.85 -41.08 7.93
C MET A 1 57.10 -40.10 7.07
N THR A 2 55.87 -40.45 6.68
CA THR A 2 54.99 -39.65 5.84
C THR A 2 54.11 -38.78 6.73
N ALA A 3 54.11 -37.47 6.47
CA ALA A 3 53.27 -36.50 7.17
C ALA A 3 51.91 -36.37 6.44
N GLU A 4 50.81 -36.56 7.16
CA GLU A 4 49.48 -36.23 6.67
C GLU A 4 49.05 -34.89 7.27
N ALA A 5 48.86 -33.90 6.40
CA ALA A 5 48.27 -32.62 6.74
C ALA A 5 46.74 -32.78 6.78
N SER A 6 46.14 -32.66 7.96
CA SER A 6 44.69 -32.61 8.09
C SER A 6 44.16 -31.21 7.74
N THR A 7 43.52 -31.10 6.59
CA THR A 7 42.73 -29.93 6.19
C THR A 7 41.49 -29.82 7.09
N GLN A 8 41.44 -28.79 7.92
CA GLN A 8 40.28 -28.50 8.75
C GLN A 8 39.22 -27.78 7.91
N MET A 9 38.07 -28.41 7.68
CA MET A 9 36.95 -27.79 6.97
C MET A 9 36.34 -26.67 7.80
N ALA A 10 36.28 -25.47 7.24
CA ALA A 10 35.60 -24.32 7.84
C ALA A 10 34.09 -24.58 7.92
N GLN A 11 33.52 -24.42 9.11
CA GLN A 11 32.06 -24.46 9.30
C GLN A 11 31.39 -23.23 8.67
N PRO A 12 30.20 -23.38 8.06
CA PRO A 12 29.50 -22.25 7.48
C PRO A 12 29.01 -21.31 8.59
N VAL A 13 29.42 -20.04 8.51
CA VAL A 13 28.95 -18.99 9.41
C VAL A 13 27.45 -18.80 9.19
N ALA A 14 26.64 -19.17 10.18
CA ALA A 14 25.19 -18.97 10.14
C ALA A 14 24.89 -17.46 10.05
N ALA A 15 24.11 -17.06 9.04
CA ALA A 15 23.64 -15.69 8.90
C ALA A 15 22.77 -15.30 10.12
N PRO A 16 22.82 -14.03 10.58
CA PRO A 16 22.01 -13.59 11.72
C PRO A 16 20.52 -13.74 11.38
N ILE A 17 19.80 -14.49 12.22
CA ILE A 17 18.34 -14.66 12.13
C ILE A 17 17.71 -13.30 12.48
N ALA A 18 17.09 -12.63 11.52
CA ALA A 18 16.34 -11.41 11.79
C ALA A 18 15.20 -11.71 12.79
N PRO A 19 14.94 -10.83 13.78
CA PRO A 19 13.88 -11.06 14.75
C PRO A 19 12.51 -11.12 14.05
N ALA A 20 11.67 -12.05 14.48
CA ALA A 20 10.31 -12.18 13.98
C ALA A 20 9.52 -10.90 14.23
N ARG A 21 8.69 -10.49 13.26
CA ARG A 21 7.84 -9.31 13.39
C ARG A 21 6.49 -9.71 13.99
N SER A 22 5.92 -8.86 14.86
CA SER A 22 4.59 -9.04 15.41
C SER A 22 3.53 -8.35 14.54
N PRO A 23 2.38 -8.99 14.23
CA PRO A 23 1.27 -8.32 13.57
C PRO A 23 0.65 -7.20 14.42
N LYS A 24 -0.01 -6.24 13.77
CA LYS A 24 -0.89 -5.26 14.44
C LYS A 24 -2.08 -5.98 15.10
N THR A 25 -2.59 -5.46 16.21
CA THR A 25 -3.84 -5.93 16.81
C THR A 25 -5.08 -5.49 16.00
N PHE A 26 -6.16 -6.25 16.11
CA PHE A 26 -7.47 -5.95 15.52
C PHE A 26 -8.57 -6.15 16.55
N SER A 27 -9.31 -5.08 16.86
CA SER A 27 -10.40 -5.08 17.84
C SER A 27 -11.78 -5.36 17.22
N GLY A 28 -11.91 -5.20 15.90
CA GLY A 28 -13.20 -5.25 15.20
C GLY A 28 -14.02 -3.96 15.32
N GLU A 29 -13.41 -2.85 15.78
CA GLU A 29 -14.07 -1.54 15.87
C GLU A 29 -14.14 -0.81 14.51
N THR A 30 -15.02 0.19 14.42
CA THR A 30 -15.44 0.86 13.17
C THR A 30 -14.32 1.49 12.34
N TYR A 31 -13.17 1.78 12.94
CA TYR A 31 -12.05 2.46 12.28
C TYR A 31 -11.02 1.51 11.64
N ASP A 32 -10.98 0.23 12.03
CA ASP A 32 -10.07 -0.74 11.43
C ASP A 32 -10.72 -1.43 10.22
N ASP A 33 -10.00 -1.47 9.10
CA ASP A 33 -10.42 -2.24 7.94
C ASP A 33 -9.93 -3.68 8.07
N VAL A 34 -10.88 -4.63 8.16
CA VAL A 34 -10.59 -6.05 8.29
C VAL A 34 -9.74 -6.58 7.13
N ASN A 35 -9.92 -6.08 5.90
CA ASN A 35 -9.12 -6.50 4.75
C ASN A 35 -7.71 -5.92 4.81
N ASP A 36 -7.56 -4.63 5.18
CA ASP A 36 -6.24 -4.02 5.39
C ASP A 36 -5.47 -4.77 6.49
N TRP A 37 -6.17 -5.12 7.58
CA TRP A 37 -5.57 -5.86 8.68
C TRP A 37 -5.17 -7.29 8.27
N VAL A 38 -6.04 -8.03 7.56
CA VAL A 38 -5.71 -9.35 7.04
C VAL A 38 -4.52 -9.29 6.09
N GLU A 39 -4.48 -8.31 5.18
CA GLU A 39 -3.36 -8.14 4.25
C GLU A 39 -2.05 -7.86 5.01
N HIS A 40 -2.11 -6.98 6.03
CA HIS A 40 -0.97 -6.70 6.89
C HIS A 40 -0.50 -7.95 7.64
N TYR A 41 -1.42 -8.70 8.24
CA TYR A 41 -1.15 -9.95 8.94
C TYR A 41 -0.46 -10.96 8.02
N GLU A 42 -0.96 -11.15 6.80
CA GLU A 42 -0.36 -12.07 5.83
C GLU A 42 1.03 -11.63 5.36
N ARG A 43 1.30 -10.31 5.27
CA ARG A 43 2.65 -9.81 4.97
C ARG A 43 3.64 -10.15 6.08
N ILE A 44 3.22 -10.02 7.34
CA ILE A 44 4.03 -10.41 8.50
C ILE A 44 4.23 -11.93 8.54
N ALA A 45 3.18 -12.70 8.29
CA ALA A 45 3.25 -14.14 8.18
C ALA A 45 4.25 -14.59 7.11
N ARG A 46 4.23 -13.96 5.92
CA ARG A 46 5.21 -14.23 4.85
C ARG A 46 6.63 -13.87 5.28
N PHE A 47 6.84 -12.73 5.93
CA PHE A 47 8.16 -12.36 6.46
C PHE A 47 8.67 -13.36 7.50
N ASN A 48 7.80 -13.86 8.36
CA ASN A 48 8.12 -14.85 9.39
C ASN A 48 8.10 -16.31 8.88
N ASN A 49 7.86 -16.53 7.58
CA ASN A 49 7.70 -17.86 6.98
C ASN A 49 6.64 -18.75 7.67
N TRP A 50 5.50 -18.17 8.07
CA TRP A 50 4.41 -18.91 8.68
C TRP A 50 3.59 -19.69 7.66
N SER A 51 3.35 -20.98 7.95
CA SER A 51 2.35 -21.80 7.27
C SER A 51 0.92 -21.31 7.59
N ASP A 52 -0.08 -21.80 6.86
CA ASP A 52 -1.48 -21.45 7.12
C ASP A 52 -1.95 -21.91 8.51
N ASP A 53 -1.47 -23.06 8.99
CA ASP A 53 -1.74 -23.53 10.35
C ASP A 53 -1.10 -22.60 11.39
N GLN A 54 0.14 -22.16 11.15
CA GLN A 54 0.82 -21.20 12.02
C GLN A 54 0.12 -19.84 12.04
N LYS A 55 -0.39 -19.36 10.91
CA LYS A 55 -1.24 -18.15 10.85
C LYS A 55 -2.46 -18.33 11.74
N LEU A 56 -3.17 -19.45 11.62
CA LEU A 56 -4.39 -19.70 12.38
C LEU A 56 -4.14 -19.81 13.88
N ILE A 57 -3.04 -20.45 14.31
CA ILE A 57 -2.65 -20.53 15.72
C ILE A 57 -2.27 -19.14 16.25
N ASN A 58 -1.50 -18.37 15.47
CA ASN A 58 -0.97 -17.09 15.93
C ASN A 58 -2.00 -15.96 15.89
N VAL A 59 -3.08 -16.10 15.12
CA VAL A 59 -4.04 -15.00 14.89
C VAL A 59 -4.73 -14.57 16.18
N TYR A 60 -4.97 -15.49 17.10
CA TYR A 60 -5.57 -15.22 18.41
C TYR A 60 -4.83 -14.13 19.18
N PHE A 61 -3.48 -14.09 19.10
CA PHE A 61 -2.66 -13.08 19.78
C PHE A 61 -2.70 -11.70 19.12
N SER A 62 -3.26 -11.61 17.92
CA SER A 62 -3.43 -10.36 17.18
C SER A 62 -4.89 -9.88 17.18
N LEU A 63 -5.78 -10.55 17.93
CA LEU A 63 -7.17 -10.14 18.11
C LEU A 63 -7.38 -9.57 19.50
N GLU A 64 -8.16 -8.51 19.59
CA GLU A 64 -8.57 -7.86 20.85
C GLU A 64 -10.07 -7.58 20.83
N GLY A 65 -10.62 -7.19 21.99
CA GLY A 65 -12.01 -6.75 22.13
C GLY A 65 -13.03 -7.68 21.46
N THR A 66 -13.94 -7.09 20.69
CA THR A 66 -15.05 -7.80 20.01
C THR A 66 -14.55 -8.86 19.03
N ALA A 67 -13.46 -8.59 18.30
CA ALA A 67 -12.91 -9.55 17.35
C ALA A 67 -12.36 -10.80 18.04
N LYS A 68 -11.72 -10.64 19.20
CA LYS A 68 -11.24 -11.76 20.00
C LYS A 68 -12.38 -12.63 20.52
N THR A 69 -13.39 -12.01 21.13
CA THR A 69 -14.58 -12.72 21.60
C THR A 69 -15.35 -13.39 20.46
N TRP A 70 -15.40 -12.76 19.29
CA TRP A 70 -15.99 -13.37 18.09
C TRP A 70 -15.26 -14.66 17.68
N PHE A 71 -13.92 -14.66 17.75
CA PHE A 71 -13.07 -15.81 17.46
C PHE A 71 -13.28 -16.95 18.45
N GLU A 72 -13.21 -16.66 19.76
CA GLU A 72 -13.38 -17.65 20.84
C GLU A 72 -14.72 -18.39 20.72
N ASN A 73 -15.80 -17.66 20.40
CA ASN A 73 -17.12 -18.24 20.19
C ASN A 73 -17.24 -19.17 18.96
N ARG A 74 -16.25 -19.15 18.07
CA ARG A 74 -16.30 -19.82 16.76
C ARG A 74 -15.08 -20.70 16.47
N GLU A 75 -14.14 -20.79 17.40
CA GLU A 75 -12.81 -21.39 17.22
C GLU A 75 -12.88 -22.79 16.59
N ILE A 76 -13.76 -23.67 17.07
CA ILE A 76 -13.95 -25.03 16.55
C ILE A 76 -14.35 -25.04 15.06
N SER A 77 -15.03 -23.99 14.58
CA SER A 77 -15.52 -23.87 13.21
C SER A 77 -14.53 -23.18 12.24
N LEU A 78 -13.36 -22.77 12.74
CA LEU A 78 -12.32 -22.05 12.00
C LEU A 78 -11.19 -23.02 11.66
N THR A 79 -11.47 -23.96 10.74
CA THR A 79 -10.58 -25.10 10.48
C THR A 79 -9.40 -24.82 9.54
N SER A 80 -9.37 -23.65 8.92
CA SER A 80 -8.26 -23.22 8.05
C SER A 80 -8.16 -21.70 8.02
N TRP A 81 -6.99 -21.20 7.61
CA TRP A 81 -6.76 -19.77 7.42
C TRP A 81 -7.78 -19.13 6.47
N ASP A 82 -8.15 -19.80 5.38
CA ASP A 82 -9.13 -19.29 4.43
C ASP A 82 -10.55 -19.25 5.00
N VAL A 83 -10.96 -20.25 5.78
CA VAL A 83 -12.24 -20.24 6.48
C VAL A 83 -12.29 -19.11 7.50
N PHE A 84 -11.19 -18.88 8.23
CA PHE A 84 -11.05 -17.76 9.15
C PHE A 84 -11.19 -16.41 8.44
N LYS A 85 -10.38 -16.14 7.42
CA LYS A 85 -10.42 -14.88 6.67
C LYS A 85 -11.82 -14.58 6.15
N ARG A 86 -12.45 -15.56 5.50
CA ARG A 86 -13.79 -15.38 4.92
C ARG A 86 -14.81 -15.02 6.01
N LYS A 87 -14.88 -15.79 7.09
CA LYS A 87 -15.83 -15.55 8.18
C LYS A 87 -15.55 -14.23 8.92
N LEU A 88 -14.27 -13.88 9.11
CA LEU A 88 -13.88 -12.62 9.74
C LEU A 88 -14.30 -11.43 8.87
N CYS A 89 -14.05 -11.50 7.56
CA CYS A 89 -14.51 -10.50 6.62
C CYS A 89 -16.05 -10.45 6.59
N GLU A 90 -16.77 -11.57 6.59
CA GLU A 90 -18.24 -11.55 6.66
C GLU A 90 -18.77 -10.87 7.93
N ALA A 91 -18.09 -11.05 9.07
CA ALA A 91 -18.52 -10.50 10.36
C ALA A 91 -18.15 -9.01 10.56
N PHE A 92 -17.01 -8.58 10.03
CA PHE A 92 -16.44 -7.25 10.28
C PHE A 92 -16.26 -6.39 9.02
N ALA A 93 -16.61 -6.89 7.82
CA ALA A 93 -16.67 -6.06 6.63
C ALA A 93 -17.86 -5.10 6.77
N PHE A 94 -17.54 -3.81 6.71
CA PHE A 94 -18.55 -2.78 6.76
C PHE A 94 -19.16 -2.61 5.36
N SER A 95 -20.43 -3.01 5.19
CA SER A 95 -21.12 -3.07 3.89
C SER A 95 -21.20 -1.71 3.15
N GLN A 96 -21.19 -0.58 3.86
CA GLN A 96 -21.19 0.77 3.27
C GLN A 96 -19.77 1.28 2.92
N ARG A 97 -18.73 0.49 3.15
CA ARG A 97 -17.34 0.97 3.01
C ARG A 97 -16.88 1.07 1.56
N SER A 98 -17.34 0.16 0.69
CA SER A 98 -17.10 0.27 -0.77
C SER A 98 -17.67 1.58 -1.31
N GLU A 99 -18.89 1.93 -0.88
CA GLU A 99 -19.53 3.21 -1.23
C GLU A 99 -18.76 4.40 -0.67
N ARG A 100 -18.29 4.33 0.57
CA ARG A 100 -17.43 5.39 1.14
C ARG A 100 -16.12 5.55 0.37
N PHE A 101 -15.47 4.46 -0.03
CA PHE A 101 -14.25 4.56 -0.84
C PHE A 101 -14.54 5.10 -2.24
N GLU A 102 -15.68 4.74 -2.82
CA GLU A 102 -16.15 5.32 -4.09
C GLU A 102 -16.40 6.83 -3.94
N GLN A 103 -17.02 7.29 -2.85
CA GLN A 103 -17.21 8.71 -2.56
C GLN A 103 -15.88 9.45 -2.38
N LEU A 104 -14.93 8.87 -1.63
CA LEU A 104 -13.58 9.42 -1.48
C LEU A 104 -12.85 9.51 -2.82
N LEU A 105 -12.97 8.46 -3.64
CA LEU A 105 -12.40 8.39 -4.98
C LEU A 105 -12.99 9.49 -5.89
N GLN A 106 -14.30 9.72 -5.83
CA GLN A 106 -14.98 10.75 -6.61
C GLN A 106 -14.54 12.18 -6.21
N GLY A 107 -14.30 12.41 -4.92
CA GLY A 107 -13.84 13.70 -4.38
C GLY A 107 -12.33 13.93 -4.50
N ARG A 108 -11.54 12.93 -4.90
CA ARG A 108 -10.08 13.02 -4.84
C ARG A 108 -9.49 13.92 -5.93
N ILE A 109 -8.84 14.99 -5.51
CA ILE A 109 -8.06 15.91 -6.35
C ILE A 109 -6.65 16.07 -5.79
N GLN A 110 -5.65 16.31 -6.65
CA GLN A 110 -4.27 16.56 -6.25
C GLN A 110 -4.19 17.87 -5.46
N LEU A 111 -3.63 17.81 -4.24
CA LEU A 111 -3.51 18.99 -3.38
C LEU A 111 -2.41 19.94 -3.89
N PRO A 112 -2.46 21.25 -3.58
CA PRO A 112 -1.47 22.23 -4.05
C PRO A 112 -0.01 21.83 -3.73
N ASN A 113 0.23 21.29 -2.54
CA ASN A 113 1.56 20.90 -2.05
C ASN A 113 1.83 19.39 -2.15
N GLU A 114 0.96 18.65 -2.84
CA GLU A 114 1.11 17.21 -3.01
C GLU A 114 1.85 16.89 -4.32
N SER A 115 2.78 15.94 -4.24
CA SER A 115 3.46 15.38 -5.39
C SER A 115 2.51 14.55 -6.24
N VAL A 116 2.71 14.52 -7.55
CA VAL A 116 1.86 13.73 -8.43
C VAL A 116 1.93 12.23 -8.12
N THR A 117 3.09 11.74 -7.66
CA THR A 117 3.23 10.37 -7.18
C THR A 117 2.33 10.09 -5.97
N GLY A 118 2.32 10.98 -4.96
CA GLY A 118 1.46 10.80 -3.79
C GLY A 118 -0.03 10.76 -4.15
N PHE A 119 -0.44 11.64 -5.06
CA PHE A 119 -1.80 11.66 -5.60
C PHE A 119 -2.16 10.35 -6.33
N VAL A 120 -1.31 9.89 -7.25
CA VAL A 120 -1.56 8.69 -8.05
C VAL A 120 -1.64 7.45 -7.15
N GLU A 121 -0.68 7.27 -6.24
CA GLU A 121 -0.66 6.12 -5.33
C GLU A 121 -1.91 6.09 -4.43
N ASP A 122 -2.38 7.26 -3.99
CA ASP A 122 -3.60 7.33 -3.19
C ASP A 122 -4.85 6.98 -4.00
N VAL A 123 -4.96 7.46 -5.24
CA VAL A 123 -6.06 7.08 -6.15
C VAL A 123 -6.04 5.57 -6.43
N LEU A 124 -4.86 4.98 -6.69
CA LEU A 124 -4.73 3.53 -6.90
C LEU A 124 -5.08 2.73 -5.64
N ARG A 125 -4.70 3.23 -4.45
CA ARG A 125 -5.10 2.66 -3.17
C ARG A 125 -6.63 2.68 -3.01
N LEU A 126 -7.29 3.79 -3.36
CA LEU A 126 -8.74 3.90 -3.31
C LEU A 126 -9.43 2.94 -4.30
N PHE A 127 -8.92 2.82 -5.53
CA PHE A 127 -9.42 1.83 -6.50
C PHE A 127 -9.31 0.40 -6.00
N ARG A 128 -8.17 0.03 -5.40
CA ARG A 128 -7.97 -1.31 -4.83
C ARG A 128 -9.05 -1.68 -3.81
N ARG A 129 -9.67 -0.70 -3.15
CA ARG A 129 -10.68 -0.90 -2.11
C ARG A 129 -12.12 -0.74 -2.60
N ALA A 130 -12.37 0.22 -3.48
CA ALA A 130 -13.69 0.48 -4.03
C ALA A 130 -14.05 -0.49 -5.18
N ASP A 131 -13.09 -0.76 -6.05
CA ASP A 131 -13.28 -1.55 -7.27
C ASP A 131 -11.94 -2.19 -7.70
N PRO A 132 -11.55 -3.32 -7.09
CA PRO A 132 -10.28 -3.99 -7.41
C PRO A 132 -10.17 -4.44 -8.87
N LYS A 133 -11.31 -4.58 -9.57
CA LYS A 133 -11.41 -5.01 -10.97
C LYS A 133 -11.57 -3.83 -11.93
N ALA A 134 -11.39 -2.59 -11.45
CA ALA A 134 -11.45 -1.40 -12.28
C ALA A 134 -10.47 -1.49 -13.45
N SER A 135 -10.95 -1.17 -14.66
CA SER A 135 -10.12 -1.08 -15.85
C SER A 135 -9.10 0.05 -15.73
N GLU A 136 -7.96 -0.09 -16.42
CA GLU A 136 -6.97 0.98 -16.51
C GLU A 136 -7.56 2.28 -17.06
N GLU A 137 -8.50 2.19 -18.00
CA GLU A 137 -9.22 3.35 -18.52
C GLU A 137 -9.99 4.10 -17.42
N LYS A 138 -10.72 3.39 -16.56
CA LYS A 138 -11.46 4.01 -15.44
C LYS A 138 -10.49 4.69 -14.45
N LYS A 139 -9.32 4.08 -14.21
CA LYS A 139 -8.27 4.66 -13.37
C LYS A 139 -7.70 5.93 -13.98
N VAL A 140 -7.33 5.90 -15.26
CA VAL A 140 -6.81 7.08 -15.97
C VAL A 140 -7.84 8.20 -16.00
N GLN A 141 -9.11 7.92 -16.31
CA GLN A 141 -10.16 8.94 -16.30
C GLN A 141 -10.26 9.65 -14.94
N ARG A 142 -10.18 8.88 -13.84
CA ARG A 142 -10.19 9.44 -12.48
C ARG A 142 -8.95 10.27 -12.18
N LEU A 143 -7.77 9.82 -12.61
CA LEU A 143 -6.51 10.55 -12.45
C LEU A 143 -6.53 11.87 -13.23
N MET A 144 -6.95 11.83 -14.51
CA MET A 144 -7.09 13.02 -15.37
C MET A 144 -8.05 14.04 -14.78
N ARG A 145 -9.14 13.62 -14.14
CA ARG A 145 -10.10 14.53 -13.49
C ARG A 145 -9.57 15.18 -12.21
N GLY A 146 -8.63 14.54 -11.52
CA GLY A 146 -8.14 14.98 -10.22
C GLY A 146 -6.78 15.67 -10.24
N VAL A 147 -5.98 15.52 -11.30
CA VAL A 147 -4.63 16.07 -11.37
C VAL A 147 -4.62 17.59 -11.52
N LYS A 148 -3.52 18.24 -11.12
CA LYS A 148 -3.30 19.68 -11.32
C LYS A 148 -3.47 20.09 -12.79
N GLU A 149 -4.03 21.28 -13.00
CA GLU A 149 -4.36 21.83 -14.32
C GLU A 149 -3.15 21.88 -15.26
N GLU A 150 -1.97 22.22 -14.74
CA GLU A 150 -0.74 22.29 -15.54
C GLU A 150 -0.34 20.92 -16.10
N ILE A 151 -0.52 19.86 -15.31
CA ILE A 151 -0.25 18.48 -15.70
C ILE A 151 -1.34 17.98 -16.64
N PHE A 152 -2.62 18.26 -16.33
CA PHE A 152 -3.76 17.91 -17.16
C PHE A 152 -3.62 18.44 -18.60
N ARG A 153 -3.22 19.71 -18.76
CA ARG A 153 -3.03 20.33 -20.10
C ARG A 153 -1.93 19.66 -20.91
N ALA A 154 -0.86 19.23 -20.26
CA ALA A 154 0.24 18.55 -20.91
C ALA A 154 -0.16 17.12 -21.32
N LEU A 155 -0.82 16.38 -20.43
CA LEU A 155 -1.30 15.01 -20.68
C LEU A 155 -2.43 14.95 -21.71
N SER A 156 -3.30 15.96 -21.79
CA SER A 156 -4.42 16.00 -22.74
C SER A 156 -3.98 15.97 -24.21
N ARG A 157 -2.71 16.32 -24.51
CA ARG A 157 -2.16 16.23 -25.87
C ARG A 157 -1.89 14.80 -26.31
N ASN A 158 -1.53 13.94 -25.37
CA ASN A 158 -1.29 12.51 -25.60
C ASN A 158 -1.76 11.75 -24.36
N PRO A 159 -3.07 11.44 -24.27
CA PRO A 159 -3.63 10.85 -23.08
C PRO A 159 -3.03 9.46 -22.82
N PRO A 160 -2.54 9.19 -21.60
CA PRO A 160 -1.96 7.89 -21.25
C PRO A 160 -3.03 6.80 -21.24
N ALA A 161 -2.66 5.57 -21.59
CA ALA A 161 -3.58 4.43 -21.61
C ALA A 161 -3.66 3.70 -20.26
N THR A 162 -2.65 3.85 -19.40
CA THR A 162 -2.53 3.16 -18.11
C THR A 162 -2.18 4.12 -17.00
N ALA A 163 -2.48 3.74 -15.75
CA ALA A 163 -2.11 4.55 -14.59
C ALA A 163 -0.58 4.67 -14.44
N GLU A 164 0.17 3.66 -14.87
CA GLU A 164 1.63 3.68 -14.88
C GLU A 164 2.18 4.68 -15.89
N ALA A 165 1.72 4.63 -17.15
CA ALA A 165 2.11 5.61 -18.17
C ALA A 165 1.71 7.04 -17.78
N PHE A 166 0.56 7.19 -17.10
CA PHE A 166 0.16 8.47 -16.52
C PHE A 166 1.19 8.96 -15.51
N LEU A 167 1.62 8.11 -14.58
CA LEU A 167 2.56 8.49 -13.53
C LEU A 167 3.92 8.90 -14.11
N GLU A 168 4.47 8.12 -15.02
CA GLU A 168 5.76 8.39 -15.65
C GLU A 168 5.77 9.77 -16.32
N GLU A 169 4.76 10.03 -17.15
CA GLU A 169 4.66 11.29 -17.90
C GLU A 169 4.34 12.46 -16.96
N ALA A 170 3.48 12.27 -15.97
CA ALA A 170 3.14 13.31 -15.00
C ALA A 170 4.35 13.71 -14.14
N VAL A 171 5.18 12.74 -13.72
CA VAL A 171 6.44 13.02 -12.99
C VAL A 171 7.41 13.80 -13.88
N ARG A 172 7.51 13.45 -15.17
CA ARG A 172 8.33 14.18 -16.14
C ARG A 172 7.89 15.65 -16.26
N ILE A 173 6.58 15.89 -16.34
CA ILE A 173 5.99 17.23 -16.39
C ILE A 173 6.23 17.99 -15.08
N GLU A 174 5.97 17.36 -13.92
CA GLU A 174 6.17 17.98 -12.60
C GLU A 174 7.61 18.46 -12.42
N ARG A 175 8.59 17.62 -12.78
CA ARG A 175 10.02 18.01 -12.76
C ARG A 175 10.32 19.20 -13.67
N ALA A 176 9.75 19.21 -14.88
CA ALA A 176 9.94 20.31 -15.82
C ALA A 176 9.35 21.63 -15.27
N LEU A 177 8.17 21.59 -14.64
CA LEU A 177 7.53 22.76 -14.04
C LEU A 177 8.32 23.30 -12.85
N LEU A 178 8.80 22.41 -11.96
CA LEU A 178 9.65 22.79 -10.83
C LEU A 178 10.95 23.45 -11.30
N SER A 179 11.60 22.89 -12.32
CA SER A 179 12.84 23.47 -12.86
C SER A 179 12.65 24.89 -13.40
N ARG A 180 11.52 25.17 -14.07
CA ARG A 180 11.19 26.50 -14.58
C ARG A 180 10.91 27.49 -13.45
N ALA A 181 10.13 27.08 -12.46
CA ALA A 181 9.83 27.91 -11.29
C ALA A 181 11.11 28.32 -10.52
N THR A 182 12.10 27.43 -10.42
CA THR A 182 13.40 27.75 -9.81
C THR A 182 14.19 28.77 -10.64
N VAL A 183 14.24 28.59 -11.97
CA VAL A 183 14.92 29.53 -12.87
C VAL A 183 14.27 30.91 -12.85
N ASP A 184 12.95 30.98 -12.90
CA ASP A 184 12.20 32.25 -12.87
C ASP A 184 12.38 32.98 -11.54
N ARG A 185 12.39 32.23 -10.42
CA ARG A 185 12.66 32.80 -9.09
C ARG A 185 14.09 33.34 -8.98
N GLN A 186 15.08 32.62 -9.54
CA GLN A 186 16.47 33.09 -9.55
C GLN A 186 16.64 34.36 -10.39
N ARG A 187 15.96 34.43 -11.54
CA ARG A 187 15.95 35.65 -12.38
C ARG A 187 15.36 36.84 -11.64
N GLN A 188 14.20 36.65 -10.99
CA GLN A 188 13.57 37.72 -10.20
C GLN A 188 14.43 38.18 -9.03
N CYS A 189 15.12 37.26 -8.33
CA CYS A 189 16.07 37.64 -7.26
C CYS A 189 17.25 38.46 -7.80
N ASN A 190 17.80 38.07 -8.96
CA ASN A 190 18.91 38.79 -9.58
C ASN A 190 18.50 40.20 -10.08
N GLU A 191 17.25 40.38 -10.52
CA GLU A 191 16.71 41.68 -10.94
C GLU A 191 16.36 42.60 -9.76
N ALA A 192 15.89 42.03 -8.64
CA ALA A 192 15.54 42.80 -7.44
C ALA A 192 16.76 43.27 -6.63
N PHE A 193 17.88 42.55 -6.73
CA PHE A 193 19.14 42.89 -6.05
C PHE A 193 20.32 42.82 -7.05
N PRO A 194 20.45 43.79 -7.95
CA PRO A 194 21.62 43.88 -8.82
C PRO A 194 22.86 44.22 -8.00
N THR A 195 23.94 43.45 -8.19
CA THR A 195 25.29 43.74 -7.64
C THR A 195 25.86 45.04 -8.16
#